data_AF-A0A2S6UC19-F1
#
_entry.id   AF-A0A2S6UC19-F1
#
_cell.length_a   1.000
_cell.length_b   1.000
_cell.length_c   1.000
_cell.angle_alpha   90.00
_cell.angle_beta   90.00
_cell.angle_gamma   90.00
#
_symmetry.space_group_name_H-M   'P 1'
#
loop_
_entity.id
_entity.type
_entity.pdbx_description
1 polymer ?
#
loop_
_entity_poly.entity_id
_entity_poly.type
_entity_poly.pdbx_seq_one_letter_code
_entity_poly.pdbx_strand_id
1 'polypeptide(L)'
;MSGKTVTRAQLGQAVYQEVGLSRNESAELLESVLAEMSSALARGETVKISSFGSFSVRQKGQRIGRNPKTGEEVPILPRKVLVFRPSQVLKSRINERMRPVVPPQE
;
A
#
# COMPACT_ATOMS: atom_id res chain seq x y z
N MET A 1 5.92 19.88 3.31
CA MET A 1 4.98 19.63 2.21
C MET A 1 3.78 18.89 2.77
N SER A 2 2.66 19.58 3.05
CA SER A 2 1.41 18.86 3.36
C SER A 2 0.90 18.30 2.04
N GLY A 3 1.17 17.02 1.80
CA GLY A 3 0.79 16.34 0.56
C GLY A 3 -0.73 16.18 0.49
N LYS A 4 -1.31 16.40 -0.69
CA LYS A 4 -2.72 16.10 -0.97
C LYS A 4 -2.97 14.62 -0.68
N THR A 5 -3.83 14.33 0.31
CA THR A 5 -4.23 12.95 0.65
C THR A 5 -5.24 12.43 -0.35
N VAL A 6 -4.98 11.25 -0.91
CA VAL A 6 -5.95 10.54 -1.74
C VAL A 6 -6.92 9.76 -0.85
N THR A 7 -8.21 10.00 -0.97
CA THR A 7 -9.26 9.34 -0.17
C THR A 7 -10.02 8.28 -0.95
N ARG A 8 -10.78 7.43 -0.25
CA ARG A 8 -11.65 6.43 -0.88
C ARG A 8 -12.64 7.05 -1.88
N ALA A 9 -13.23 8.20 -1.55
CA ALA A 9 -14.14 8.91 -2.44
C ALA A 9 -13.47 9.32 -3.76
N GLN A 10 -12.20 9.74 -3.70
CA GLN A 10 -11.45 10.10 -4.90
C GLN A 10 -11.07 8.88 -5.74
N LEU A 11 -10.78 7.74 -5.11
CA LEU A 11 -10.56 6.47 -5.82
C LEU A 11 -11.84 5.97 -6.50
N GLY A 12 -12.98 6.04 -5.82
CA GLY A 12 -14.29 5.69 -6.41
C GLY A 12 -14.66 6.63 -7.57
N GLN A 13 -14.33 7.93 -7.44
CA GLN A 13 -14.48 8.88 -8.54
C GLN A 13 -13.62 8.51 -9.75
N ALA A 14 -12.39 8.04 -9.53
CA ALA A 14 -11.52 7.62 -10.64
C ALA A 14 -12.10 6.42 -11.38
N VAL A 15 -12.68 5.45 -10.66
CA VAL A 15 -13.40 4.31 -11.27
C VAL A 15 -14.60 4.79 -12.09
N TYR A 16 -15.40 5.71 -11.53
CA TYR A 16 -16.55 6.30 -12.21
C TYR A 16 -16.18 6.92 -13.57
N GLN A 17 -15.08 7.68 -13.62
CA GLN A 17 -14.65 8.37 -14.85
C GLN A 17 -14.20 7.41 -15.96
N GLU A 18 -13.67 6.24 -15.61
CA GLU A 18 -13.12 5.28 -16.58
C GLU A 18 -14.18 4.30 -17.10
N VAL A 19 -15.11 3.87 -16.24
CA VAL A 19 -15.99 2.70 -16.52
C VAL A 19 -17.42 3.11 -16.90
N GLY A 20 -17.80 4.38 -16.72
CA GLY A 20 -19.13 4.89 -17.09
C GLY A 20 -20.29 4.37 -16.24
N LEU A 21 -19.99 3.68 -15.14
CA LEU A 21 -20.96 3.25 -14.13
C LEU A 21 -21.51 4.44 -13.34
N SER A 22 -22.56 4.26 -12.54
CA SER A 22 -22.97 5.29 -11.58
C SER A 22 -21.91 5.49 -10.48
N ARG A 23 -21.99 6.64 -9.79
CA ARG A 23 -21.12 6.94 -8.64
C ARG A 23 -21.25 5.91 -7.52
N ASN A 24 -22.47 5.41 -7.30
CA ASN A 24 -22.76 4.42 -6.26
C ASN A 24 -22.14 3.08 -6.62
N GLU A 25 -22.38 2.58 -7.83
CA GLU A 25 -21.80 1.32 -8.32
C GLU A 25 -20.27 1.36 -8.31
N SER A 26 -19.67 2.50 -8.68
CA SER A 26 -18.22 2.69 -8.65
C SER A 26 -17.65 2.63 -7.23
N ALA A 27 -18.38 3.18 -6.24
CA ALA A 27 -17.99 3.10 -4.84
C ALA A 27 -18.15 1.67 -4.29
N GLU A 28 -19.23 0.97 -4.65
CA GLU A 28 -19.50 -0.42 -4.27
C GLU A 28 -18.47 -1.39 -4.85
N LEU A 29 -18.06 -1.19 -6.10
CA LEU A 29 -16.99 -1.98 -6.71
C LEU A 29 -15.65 -1.79 -6.00
N LEU A 30 -15.30 -0.54 -5.70
CA LEU A 30 -14.07 -0.26 -4.93
C LEU A 30 -14.12 -0.94 -3.56
N GLU A 31 -15.26 -0.86 -2.86
CA GLU A 31 -15.42 -1.50 -1.55
C GLU A 31 -15.33 -3.03 -1.66
N SER A 32 -15.91 -3.62 -2.70
CA SER A 32 -15.83 -5.06 -2.97
C SER A 32 -14.39 -5.54 -3.16
N VAL A 33 -13.58 -4.78 -3.90
CA VAL A 33 -12.14 -5.07 -4.06
C VAL A 33 -11.41 -5.00 -2.73
N LEU A 34 -11.64 -3.95 -1.93
CA LEU A 34 -11.01 -3.78 -0.63
C LEU A 34 -11.42 -4.88 0.37
N ALA A 35 -12.69 -5.30 0.33
CA ALA A 35 -13.22 -6.38 1.15
C ALA A 35 -12.54 -7.71 0.80
N GLU A 36 -12.44 -8.04 -0.48
CA GLU A 36 -11.78 -9.28 -0.93
C GLU A 36 -10.30 -9.30 -0.54
N MET A 37 -9.58 -8.19 -0.77
CA MET A 37 -8.19 -8.06 -0.34
C MET A 37 -8.03 -8.27 1.17
N SER A 38 -8.92 -7.66 1.97
CA SER A 38 -8.89 -7.77 3.43
C SER A 38 -9.15 -9.20 3.89
N SER A 39 -10.12 -9.88 3.27
CA SER A 39 -10.48 -11.27 3.55
C SER A 39 -9.31 -12.22 3.25
N ALA A 40 -8.70 -12.10 2.06
CA ALA A 40 -7.52 -12.89 1.69
C ALA A 40 -6.35 -12.69 2.67
N LEU A 41 -6.04 -11.44 3.02
CA LEU A 41 -4.97 -11.13 3.97
C LEU A 41 -5.27 -11.66 5.38
N ALA A 42 -6.51 -11.62 5.84
CA ALA A 42 -6.91 -12.17 7.13
C ALA A 42 -6.67 -13.69 7.21
N ARG A 43 -6.90 -14.41 6.10
CA ARG A 43 -6.57 -15.84 5.94
C ARG A 43 -5.07 -16.13 5.85
N GLY A 44 -4.22 -15.10 5.73
CA GLY A 44 -2.77 -15.23 5.60
C GLY A 44 -2.32 -15.43 4.15
N GLU A 45 -3.20 -15.23 3.18
CA GLU A 45 -2.88 -15.31 1.76
C GLU A 45 -2.10 -14.08 1.29
N THR A 46 -1.57 -14.15 0.08
CA THR A 46 -0.85 -13.04 -0.55
C THR A 46 -1.70 -12.45 -1.67
N VAL A 47 -1.94 -11.15 -1.61
CA VAL A 47 -2.58 -10.40 -2.70
C VAL A 47 -1.50 -9.83 -3.60
N LYS A 48 -1.55 -10.13 -4.91
CA LYS A 48 -0.63 -9.57 -5.92
C LYS A 48 -1.43 -8.76 -6.94
N ILE A 49 -0.99 -7.52 -7.17
CA ILE A 49 -1.54 -6.63 -8.18
C ILE A 49 -0.40 -6.29 -9.14
N SER A 50 -0.49 -6.81 -10.37
CA SER A 50 0.50 -6.59 -11.43
C SER A 50 0.79 -5.10 -11.62
N SER A 51 2.05 -4.77 -11.89
CA SER A 51 2.53 -3.38 -12.02
C SER A 51 2.40 -2.49 -10.78
N PHE A 52 1.70 -2.91 -9.72
CA PHE A 52 1.56 -2.15 -8.48
C PHE A 52 2.42 -2.73 -7.35
N GLY A 53 2.19 -3.98 -6.97
CA GLY A 53 2.94 -4.63 -5.90
C GLY A 53 2.25 -5.85 -5.29
N SER A 54 2.78 -6.30 -4.16
CA SER A 54 2.23 -7.43 -3.41
C SER A 54 2.02 -7.09 -1.94
N PHE A 55 0.91 -7.55 -1.38
CA PHE A 55 0.59 -7.50 0.04
C PHE A 55 0.70 -8.91 0.62
N SER A 56 1.41 -9.05 1.74
CA SER A 56 1.60 -10.34 2.41
C SER A 56 1.57 -10.15 3.92
N VAL A 57 0.98 -11.09 4.65
CA VAL A 57 1.02 -11.10 6.11
C VAL A 57 2.24 -11.90 6.57
N ARG A 58 3.06 -11.30 7.44
CA ARG A 58 4.22 -11.97 8.06
C ARG A 58 3.99 -12.15 9.55
N GLN A 59 4.39 -13.29 10.08
CA GLN A 59 4.46 -13.51 11.52
C GLN A 59 5.78 -12.94 12.05
N LYS A 60 5.70 -12.18 13.13
CA LYS A 60 6.86 -11.67 13.87
C LYS A 60 6.87 -12.38 15.22
N GLY A 61 7.96 -13.06 15.53
CA GLY A 61 8.16 -13.70 16.83
C GLY A 61 8.36 -12.69 17.96
N GLN A 62 8.38 -13.21 19.18
CA GLN A 62 8.69 -12.42 20.36
C GLN A 62 10.14 -11.92 20.29
N ARG A 63 10.36 -10.71 20.78
CA ARG A 63 11.70 -10.15 20.96
C ARG A 63 11.70 -9.10 22.06
N ILE A 64 12.87 -8.80 22.60
CA ILE A 64 13.02 -7.69 23.55
C ILE A 64 13.24 -6.40 22.76
N GLY A 65 12.41 -5.39 23.03
CA GLY A 65 12.59 -4.02 22.57
C GLY A 65 13.06 -3.13 23.72
N ARG A 66 13.32 -1.86 23.43
CA ARG A 66 13.61 -0.85 24.44
C ARG A 66 12.66 0.32 24.32
N ASN A 67 12.21 0.86 25.45
CA ASN A 67 11.45 2.09 25.47
C ASN A 67 12.36 3.24 24.96
N PRO A 68 12.04 3.92 23.84
CA PRO A 68 12.89 4.96 23.30
C PRO A 68 13.16 6.13 24.25
N LYS A 69 12.29 6.33 25.26
CA LYS A 69 12.41 7.42 26.23
C LYS A 69 13.20 7.01 27.48
N THR A 70 13.03 5.79 28.00
CA THR A 70 13.63 5.34 29.27
C THR A 70 14.76 4.33 29.13
N GLY A 71 14.91 3.70 27.95
CA GLY A 71 15.91 2.65 27.71
C GLY A 71 15.57 1.28 28.28
N GLU A 72 14.50 1.18 29.09
CA GLU A 72 14.06 -0.06 29.72
C GLU A 72 13.66 -1.12 28.69
N GLU A 73 14.02 -2.36 29.00
CA GLU A 73 13.72 -3.51 28.16
C GLU A 73 12.26 -3.93 28.32
N VAL A 74 11.53 -3.98 27.20
CA VAL A 74 10.10 -4.31 27.16
C VAL A 74 9.89 -5.46 26.18
N PRO A 75 9.20 -6.55 26.56
CA PRO A 75 8.90 -7.64 25.65
C PRO A 75 7.92 -7.19 24.56
N ILE A 76 8.29 -7.40 23.31
CA ILE A 76 7.41 -7.23 22.15
C ILE A 76 6.79 -8.59 21.84
N LEU A 77 5.50 -8.71 22.07
CA LEU A 77 4.75 -9.95 21.85
C LEU A 77 4.71 -10.36 20.37
N PRO A 78 4.60 -11.67 20.08
CA PRO A 78 4.40 -12.15 18.72
C PRO A 78 3.16 -11.53 18.07
N ARG A 79 3.26 -11.15 16.79
CA ARG A 79 2.12 -10.57 16.06
C ARG A 79 2.20 -10.81 14.56
N LYS A 80 1.06 -10.71 13.89
CA LYS A 80 0.97 -10.64 12.43
C LYS A 80 1.16 -9.20 11.97
N VAL A 81 1.95 -8.99 10.92
CA VAL A 81 2.17 -7.67 10.31
C VAL A 81 1.90 -7.72 8.81
N LEU A 82 1.23 -6.70 8.27
CA LEU A 82 1.05 -6.53 6.84
C LEU A 82 2.33 -5.94 6.23
N VAL A 83 2.80 -6.52 5.14
CA VAL A 83 3.95 -6.03 4.37
C VAL A 83 3.51 -5.77 2.94
N PHE A 84 3.66 -4.53 2.49
CA PHE A 84 3.56 -4.15 1.09
C PHE A 84 4.96 -4.16 0.46
N ARG A 85 5.09 -4.81 -0.70
CA ARG A 85 6.28 -4.72 -1.55
C ARG A 85 5.88 -4.06 -2.87
N PRO A 86 6.36 -2.83 -3.15
CA PRO A 86 6.07 -2.16 -4.41
C PRO A 86 6.79 -2.87 -5.56
N SER A 87 6.11 -2.95 -6.71
CA SER A 87 6.68 -3.49 -7.95
C SER A 87 7.82 -2.61 -8.47
N GLN A 88 8.66 -3.15 -9.37
CA GLN A 88 9.66 -2.30 -10.03
C GLN A 88 9.05 -1.23 -10.93
N VAL A 89 7.90 -1.50 -11.54
CA VAL A 89 7.17 -0.50 -12.34
C VAL A 89 6.76 0.68 -11.46
N LEU A 90 6.20 0.42 -10.28
CA LEU A 90 5.79 1.46 -9.34
C LEU A 90 7.00 2.25 -8.81
N LYS A 91 8.07 1.55 -8.40
CA LYS A 91 9.32 2.21 -7.96
C LYS A 91 9.92 3.10 -9.04
N SER A 92 9.95 2.62 -10.28
CA SER A 92 10.48 3.37 -11.43
C SER A 92 9.65 4.64 -11.67
N ARG A 93 8.31 4.54 -11.68
CA ARG A 93 7.42 5.71 -11.84
C ARG A 93 7.61 6.76 -10.74
N ILE A 94 7.87 6.33 -9.50
CA ILE A 94 8.13 7.25 -8.38
C ILE A 94 9.48 7.96 -8.57
N ASN A 95 10.50 7.23 -9.01
CA ASN A 95 11.88 7.73 -9.14
C ASN A 95 12.12 8.48 -10.46
N GLU A 96 11.30 8.29 -11.49
CA GLU A 96 11.44 8.93 -12.80
C GLU A 96 11.40 10.46 -12.69
N ARG A 97 10.61 11.00 -11.77
CA ARG A 97 10.58 12.45 -11.46
C ARG A 97 11.85 12.99 -10.79
N MET A 98 12.78 12.12 -10.38
CA MET A 98 14.06 12.50 -9.77
C MET A 98 15.27 12.25 -10.69
N ARG A 99 15.09 11.76 -11.91
CA ARG A 99 16.22 11.68 -12.86
C ARG A 99 16.62 13.11 -13.26
N PRO A 100 17.89 13.51 -13.06
CA PRO A 100 18.37 14.73 -13.68
C PRO A 100 18.21 14.58 -15.19
N VAL A 101 17.61 15.57 -15.82
CA VAL A 101 17.68 15.73 -17.28
C VAL A 101 19.14 15.99 -17.58
N VAL A 102 19.88 14.95 -17.94
CA VAL A 102 21.24 15.10 -18.45
C VAL A 102 21.09 15.73 -19.84
N PRO A 103 21.56 16.96 -20.08
CA PRO A 103 21.51 17.54 -21.41
C PRO A 103 22.32 16.66 -22.36
N PRO A 104 21.93 16.54 -23.65
CA PRO A 104 22.77 15.91 -24.65
C PRO A 104 24.14 16.61 -24.65
N GLN A 105 25.23 15.85 -24.56
CA GLN A 105 26.55 16.40 -24.81
C GLN A 105 26.74 16.43 -26.33
N GLU A 106 26.99 17.62 -26.87
CA GLU A 106 27.41 17.84 -28.27
C GLU A 106 28.74 17.16 -28.58
#